data_AF-A0A376BK83-F1
#
_entry.id   AF-A0A376BK83-F1
#
_cell.length_a   1.000
_cell.length_b   1.000
_cell.length_c   1.000
_cell.angle_alpha   90.00
_cell.angle_beta   90.00
_cell.angle_gamma   90.00
#
_symmetry.space_group_name_H-M   'P 1'
#
loop_
_entity.id
_entity.type
_entity.pdbx_description
1 polymer ?
#
loop_
_entity_poly.entity_id
_entity_poly.type
_entity_poly.pdbx_seq_one_letter_code
_entity_poly.pdbx_strand_id
1 'polypeptide(L)'
;MDKTIKLNKNKELKELSELANDGETTPLTPYFRSLSTGLFYHGIGVDKHGVAFEKPPVRVSDPFRIVGRGQDVDEREFRVIEYQRNGRGMKRLAAFPMGLVGRSDGASFLREKLGICIKERHKNELWDYVQWEGDKTDWQVSAKGGWTDDTCTAYILPSGEIIGQPENKVIFIGDTSKKAAYTASGSLKDWQEQIARYLRGNSRHLLALGAVFASPLLGVLKQEGGGFHFFGDSSSGKTLLSMVAFSAMGNAEALKVQWNGTSLAFDNIAAANNDGIIFLDELSQAEPKVLKDVGYSIFNGSSKLQGAAMGGNRTQLKWRVLAISTGEFDAERFLKQDGMEWNAGQAVRLPAIPADCGKGLGTFDTLNGFESASALALHLDHAHKRIYGTAFHAFITELTAKMHRQPEKMLQRIGELQTEFMAMLPPKLDNQPARAAKRFTLAAVALELASEWGITGYNKGVGFAGVLASFMAWYERDGKSNREEQQILKSTYEFLQVHGHSERFYRVVGHLEMDKQPLVSRHHAGFMIMTGGEELQPRFFINDAVFEEEICKGFDVRFVCKVLSDCGWLKRESDKRLKYKLPNKICDQLNIKHSTRMYCLDGFEIPNHEN
;
A
#
# COMPACT_ATOMS: atom_id res chain seq x y z
N MET A 1 -92.15 10.85 45.06
CA MET A 1 -91.56 10.07 43.94
C MET A 1 -90.28 10.69 43.38
N ASP A 2 -89.50 11.49 44.15
CA ASP A 2 -88.44 12.31 43.54
C ASP A 2 -87.09 12.34 44.29
N LYS A 3 -86.89 11.44 45.27
CA LYS A 3 -85.58 11.24 45.94
C LYS A 3 -84.87 9.96 45.52
N THR A 4 -85.60 8.95 45.05
CA THR A 4 -85.03 7.67 44.61
C THR A 4 -84.44 7.72 43.19
N ILE A 5 -84.91 8.65 42.33
CA ILE A 5 -84.42 8.80 40.95
C ILE A 5 -83.09 9.59 40.89
N LYS A 6 -82.85 10.53 41.84
CA LYS A 6 -81.57 11.28 41.93
C LYS A 6 -80.41 10.45 42.48
N LEU A 7 -80.67 9.42 43.29
CA LEU A 7 -79.61 8.55 43.81
C LEU A 7 -79.10 7.56 42.74
N ASN A 8 -79.96 7.07 41.84
CA ASN A 8 -79.54 6.15 40.77
C ASN A 8 -78.76 6.86 39.64
N LYS A 9 -79.15 8.08 39.25
CA LYS A 9 -78.40 8.85 38.23
C LYS A 9 -76.97 9.20 38.68
N ASN A 10 -76.78 9.54 39.96
CA ASN A 10 -75.44 9.80 40.50
C ASN A 10 -74.59 8.55 40.68
N LYS A 11 -75.20 7.36 40.76
CA LYS A 11 -74.51 6.08 40.82
C LYS A 11 -74.12 5.61 39.41
N GLU A 12 -75.00 5.77 38.43
CA GLU A 12 -74.68 5.54 37.00
C GLU A 12 -73.64 6.52 36.47
N LEU A 13 -73.66 7.80 36.88
CA LEU A 13 -72.61 8.79 36.55
C LEU A 13 -71.27 8.50 37.25
N LYS A 14 -71.30 7.90 38.46
CA LYS A 14 -70.09 7.44 39.14
C LYS A 14 -69.52 6.18 38.51
N GLU A 15 -70.36 5.21 38.18
CA GLU A 15 -69.98 3.97 37.49
C GLU A 15 -69.50 4.25 36.06
N LEU A 16 -70.03 5.26 35.36
CA LEU A 16 -69.49 5.76 34.07
C LEU A 16 -68.17 6.54 34.23
N SER A 17 -67.93 7.21 35.35
CA SER A 17 -66.65 7.87 35.66
C SER A 17 -65.57 6.90 36.15
N GLU A 18 -65.98 5.79 36.76
CA GLU A 18 -65.11 4.70 37.23
C GLU A 18 -64.78 3.74 36.07
N LEU A 19 -65.67 3.55 35.09
CA LEU A 19 -65.39 2.87 33.81
C LEU A 19 -64.50 3.69 32.85
N ALA A 20 -64.28 4.98 33.11
CA ALA A 20 -63.39 5.84 32.33
C ALA A 20 -61.95 5.89 32.87
N ASN A 21 -61.68 5.25 34.02
CA ASN A 21 -60.39 5.35 34.72
C ASN A 21 -59.54 4.07 34.71
N ASP A 22 -59.97 3.03 33.99
CA ASP A 22 -59.21 1.77 33.80
C ASP A 22 -58.60 1.65 32.39
N GLY A 23 -58.39 2.79 31.72
CA GLY A 23 -57.43 2.87 30.64
C GLY A 23 -56.22 3.64 31.15
N GLU A 24 -55.05 3.02 31.23
CA GLU A 24 -53.79 3.78 31.18
C GLU A 24 -53.79 4.60 29.89
N THR A 25 -54.41 5.78 29.90
CA THR A 25 -54.30 6.74 28.81
C THR A 25 -52.87 7.21 28.83
N THR A 26 -52.03 6.55 28.03
CA THR A 26 -50.65 6.94 27.84
C THR A 26 -50.65 8.43 27.50
N PRO A 27 -49.88 9.27 28.22
CA PRO A 27 -49.85 10.69 27.93
C PRO A 27 -49.54 10.90 26.45
N LEU A 28 -50.36 11.71 25.76
CA LEU A 28 -50.08 12.11 24.38
C LEU A 28 -48.72 12.81 24.35
N THR A 29 -47.73 12.15 23.76
CA THR A 29 -46.38 12.68 23.56
C THR A 29 -46.17 13.05 22.09
N PRO A 30 -45.34 14.07 21.81
CA PRO A 30 -44.97 14.35 20.43
C PRO A 30 -44.28 13.17 19.78
N TYR A 31 -44.55 12.92 18.49
CA TYR A 31 -43.95 11.82 17.75
C TYR A 31 -43.65 12.19 16.31
N PHE A 32 -42.82 11.38 15.67
CA PHE A 32 -42.50 11.52 14.25
C PHE A 32 -43.13 10.40 13.43
N ARG A 33 -43.55 10.71 12.20
CA ARG A 33 -44.06 9.73 11.26
C ARG A 33 -43.41 9.93 9.88
N SER A 34 -42.69 8.91 9.42
CA SER A 34 -42.05 8.88 8.10
C SER A 34 -42.94 8.18 7.09
N LEU A 35 -43.55 8.97 6.18
CA LEU A 35 -44.45 8.54 5.11
C LEU A 35 -43.76 8.66 3.75
N SER A 36 -44.29 8.03 2.68
CA SER A 36 -43.74 8.19 1.32
C SER A 36 -43.70 9.63 0.81
N THR A 37 -44.51 10.52 1.40
CA THR A 37 -44.62 11.94 1.04
C THR A 37 -43.75 12.87 1.87
N GLY A 38 -43.11 12.39 2.95
CA GLY A 38 -42.28 13.21 3.82
C GLY A 38 -42.11 12.67 5.23
N LEU A 39 -41.19 13.29 5.97
CA LEU A 39 -41.09 13.15 7.42
C LEU A 39 -41.97 14.21 8.08
N PHE A 40 -42.89 13.79 8.95
CA PHE A 40 -43.83 14.66 9.64
C PHE A 40 -43.60 14.62 11.15
N TYR A 41 -43.66 15.79 11.79
CA TYR A 41 -43.70 15.94 13.23
C TYR A 41 -45.14 16.18 13.69
N HIS A 42 -45.58 15.39 14.67
CA HIS A 42 -46.88 15.49 15.31
C HIS A 42 -46.68 16.05 16.71
N GLY A 43 -46.85 17.37 16.85
CA GLY A 43 -46.73 18.05 18.14
C GLY A 43 -48.00 17.93 18.97
N ILE A 44 -47.87 18.08 20.29
CA ILE A 44 -49.00 18.08 21.23
C ILE A 44 -49.31 19.52 21.67
N GLY A 45 -50.58 19.86 21.70
CA GLY A 45 -51.12 21.08 22.28
C GLY A 45 -51.92 20.76 23.53
N VAL A 46 -52.14 21.77 24.38
CA VAL A 46 -53.04 21.68 25.53
C VAL A 46 -54.09 22.76 25.33
N ASP A 47 -55.35 22.39 25.45
CA ASP A 47 -56.44 23.35 25.34
C ASP A 47 -56.59 24.18 26.61
N LYS A 48 -57.55 25.12 26.61
CA LYS A 48 -57.85 25.99 27.77
C LYS A 48 -58.33 25.23 29.01
N HIS A 49 -58.69 23.95 28.88
CA HIS A 49 -59.17 23.08 29.94
C HIS A 49 -58.11 22.07 30.41
N GLY A 50 -56.88 22.16 29.90
CA GLY A 50 -55.80 21.25 30.27
C GLY A 50 -55.82 19.92 29.51
N VAL A 51 -56.68 19.76 28.49
CA VAL A 51 -56.79 18.53 27.70
C VAL A 51 -55.75 18.55 26.57
N ALA A 52 -54.92 17.51 26.52
CA ALA A 52 -53.92 17.33 25.47
C ALA A 52 -54.58 16.93 24.13
N PHE A 53 -54.13 17.52 23.02
CA PHE A 53 -54.59 17.20 21.68
C PHE A 53 -53.43 17.22 20.66
N GLU A 54 -53.55 16.44 19.57
CA GLU A 54 -52.58 16.47 18.48
C GLU A 54 -52.73 17.75 17.63
N LYS A 55 -51.64 18.49 17.46
CA LYS A 55 -51.58 19.61 16.51
C LYS A 55 -51.56 19.07 15.07
N PRO A 56 -51.98 19.86 14.07
CA PRO A 56 -51.82 19.49 12.68
C PRO A 56 -50.37 19.11 12.37
N PRO A 57 -50.13 17.98 11.67
CA PRO A 57 -48.78 17.50 11.40
C PRO A 57 -48.02 18.49 10.51
N VAL A 58 -46.77 18.77 10.88
CA VAL A 58 -45.89 19.64 10.09
C VAL A 58 -44.87 18.80 9.35
N ARG A 59 -44.71 19.04 8.04
CA ARG A 59 -43.67 18.39 7.26
C ARG A 59 -42.32 19.02 7.61
N VAL A 60 -41.37 18.17 7.97
CA VAL A 60 -40.02 18.56 8.41
C VAL A 60 -39.01 18.40 7.27
N SER A 61 -39.10 17.30 6.52
CA SER A 61 -38.20 17.03 5.39
C SER A 61 -38.85 16.09 4.36
N ASP A 62 -38.10 15.77 3.32
CA ASP A 62 -38.27 14.55 2.53
C ASP A 62 -38.16 13.29 3.39
N PRO A 63 -38.70 12.15 2.95
CA PRO A 63 -38.73 10.96 3.78
C PRO A 63 -37.36 10.28 3.89
N PHE A 64 -36.95 10.04 5.14
CA PHE A 64 -35.86 9.14 5.49
C PHE A 64 -36.17 8.46 6.84
N ARG A 65 -35.38 7.45 7.19
CA ARG A 65 -35.49 6.72 8.45
C ARG A 65 -34.12 6.54 9.08
N ILE A 66 -34.04 6.64 10.40
CA ILE A 66 -32.86 6.21 11.16
C ILE A 66 -32.94 4.69 11.32
N VAL A 67 -31.98 3.97 10.75
CA VAL A 67 -31.92 2.50 10.73
C VAL A 67 -30.78 1.92 11.58
N GLY A 68 -30.13 2.79 12.35
CA GLY A 68 -29.11 2.41 13.30
C GLY A 68 -28.19 3.57 13.67
N ARG A 69 -27.16 3.23 14.42
CA ARG A 69 -26.09 4.13 14.85
C ARG A 69 -24.77 3.38 14.82
N GLY A 70 -23.67 4.11 14.85
CA GLY A 70 -22.34 3.50 14.87
C GLY A 70 -21.27 4.51 15.20
N GLN A 71 -20.12 4.01 15.61
CA GLN A 71 -18.91 4.80 15.81
C GLN A 71 -17.86 4.42 14.78
N ASP A 72 -17.05 5.39 14.36
CA ASP A 72 -15.82 5.10 13.62
C ASP A 72 -14.65 4.84 14.57
N VAL A 73 -13.46 4.61 14.00
CA VAL A 73 -12.23 4.36 14.76
C VAL A 73 -11.77 5.53 15.64
N ASP A 74 -12.31 6.73 15.42
CA ASP A 74 -12.04 7.94 16.22
C ASP A 74 -13.14 8.17 17.27
N GLU A 75 -13.99 7.17 17.53
CA GLU A 75 -15.16 7.23 18.43
C GLU A 75 -16.16 8.34 18.04
N ARG A 76 -16.13 8.80 16.77
CA ARG A 76 -17.11 9.78 16.29
C ARG A 76 -18.43 9.07 16.08
N GLU A 77 -19.48 9.65 16.65
CA GLU A 77 -20.84 9.12 16.57
C GLU A 77 -21.51 9.44 15.23
N PHE A 78 -22.18 8.44 14.66
CA PHE A 78 -22.97 8.54 13.44
C PHE A 78 -24.37 7.97 13.63
N ARG A 79 -25.32 8.50 12.86
CA ARG A 79 -26.63 7.90 12.60
C ARG A 79 -26.62 7.28 11.22
N VAL A 80 -27.05 6.03 11.09
CA VAL A 80 -27.23 5.39 9.78
C VAL A 80 -28.64 5.67 9.30
N ILE A 81 -28.75 6.31 8.14
CA ILE A 81 -30.02 6.76 7.57
C ILE A 81 -30.32 6.05 6.26
N GLU A 82 -31.54 5.53 6.15
CA GLU A 82 -32.11 5.01 4.91
C GLU A 82 -32.97 6.09 4.26
N TYR A 83 -32.70 6.41 2.99
CA TYR A 83 -33.39 7.50 2.29
C TYR A 83 -33.62 7.19 0.80
N GLN A 84 -34.52 7.95 0.18
CA GLN A 84 -34.75 7.98 -1.26
C GLN A 84 -34.64 9.41 -1.75
N ARG A 85 -33.90 9.64 -2.85
CA ARG A 85 -33.68 10.99 -3.39
C ARG A 85 -35.02 11.60 -3.80
N ASN A 86 -35.40 12.74 -3.20
CA ASN A 86 -36.72 13.36 -3.35
C ASN A 86 -37.90 12.40 -3.09
N GLY A 87 -37.74 11.40 -2.22
CA GLY A 87 -38.77 10.39 -1.93
C GLY A 87 -39.08 9.43 -3.09
N ARG A 88 -38.21 9.33 -4.10
CA ARG A 88 -38.37 8.42 -5.25
C ARG A 88 -37.09 7.61 -5.51
N GLY A 89 -37.26 6.49 -6.21
CA GLY A 89 -36.15 5.65 -6.67
C GLY A 89 -35.64 4.65 -5.64
N MET A 90 -34.42 4.17 -5.84
CA MET A 90 -33.80 3.15 -5.01
C MET A 90 -33.46 3.70 -3.61
N LYS A 91 -33.77 2.93 -2.57
CA LYS A 91 -33.34 3.22 -1.21
C LYS A 91 -31.81 3.20 -1.13
N ARG A 92 -31.25 4.13 -0.37
CA ARG A 92 -29.82 4.28 -0.14
C ARG A 92 -29.55 4.44 1.34
N LEU A 93 -28.35 4.04 1.75
CA LEU A 93 -27.86 4.24 3.10
C LEU A 93 -26.81 5.36 3.11
N ALA A 94 -26.77 6.12 4.21
CA ALA A 94 -25.71 7.06 4.50
C ALA A 94 -25.44 7.11 6.01
N ALA A 95 -24.21 7.39 6.39
CA ALA A 95 -23.87 7.73 7.77
C ALA A 95 -23.89 9.25 7.93
N PHE A 96 -24.79 9.77 8.75
CA PHE A 96 -24.87 11.16 9.14
C PHE A 96 -24.03 11.40 10.41
N PRO A 97 -22.97 12.23 10.36
CA PRO A 97 -22.15 12.50 11.55
C PRO A 97 -22.94 13.31 12.58
N MET A 98 -23.01 12.82 13.83
CA MET A 98 -23.76 13.49 14.90
C MET A 98 -23.21 14.88 15.25
N GLY A 99 -21.90 15.09 15.04
CA GLY A 99 -21.29 16.41 15.23
C GLY A 99 -21.83 17.50 14.28
N LEU A 100 -22.59 17.15 13.24
CA LEU A 100 -23.22 18.10 12.32
C LEU A 100 -24.63 18.53 12.74
N VAL A 101 -25.22 17.88 13.75
CA VAL A 101 -26.57 18.22 14.23
C VAL A 101 -26.61 19.68 14.70
N GLY A 102 -27.64 20.42 14.29
CA GLY A 102 -27.83 21.83 14.68
C GLY A 102 -26.99 22.84 13.89
N ARG A 103 -26.01 22.39 13.09
CA ARG A 103 -25.10 23.25 12.33
C ARG A 103 -25.57 23.43 10.88
N SER A 104 -25.10 24.50 10.24
CA SER A 104 -25.43 24.78 8.83
C SER A 104 -24.88 23.74 7.86
N ASP A 105 -23.68 23.20 8.16
CA ASP A 105 -23.03 22.13 7.40
C ASP A 105 -23.82 20.80 7.48
N GLY A 106 -24.50 20.51 8.58
CA GLY A 106 -25.43 19.38 8.68
C GLY A 106 -26.64 19.49 7.74
N ALA A 107 -27.24 20.67 7.66
CA ALA A 107 -28.33 20.94 6.71
C ALA A 107 -27.87 20.83 5.25
N SER A 108 -26.67 21.34 4.94
CA SER A 108 -26.06 21.19 3.61
C SER A 108 -25.72 19.73 3.29
N PHE A 109 -25.25 18.94 4.26
CA PHE A 109 -25.00 17.50 4.05
C PHE A 109 -26.28 16.77 3.58
N LEU A 110 -27.42 16.99 4.24
CA LEU A 110 -28.69 16.37 3.84
C LEU A 110 -29.12 16.80 2.44
N ARG A 111 -29.05 18.10 2.12
CA ARG A 111 -29.49 18.62 0.81
C ARG A 111 -28.54 18.28 -0.33
N GLU A 112 -27.26 18.55 -0.17
CA GLU A 112 -26.27 18.51 -1.26
C GLU A 112 -25.73 17.09 -1.46
N LYS A 113 -25.39 16.38 -0.38
CA LYS A 113 -24.84 15.02 -0.47
C LYS A 113 -25.93 13.97 -0.67
N LEU A 114 -27.06 14.10 0.02
CA LEU A 114 -28.12 13.08 -0.01
C LEU A 114 -29.33 13.46 -0.86
N GLY A 115 -29.52 14.75 -1.19
CA GLY A 115 -30.71 15.18 -1.90
C GLY A 115 -31.99 15.03 -1.08
N ILE A 116 -31.91 15.25 0.24
CA ILE A 116 -33.03 15.29 1.17
C ILE A 116 -33.38 16.77 1.38
N CYS A 117 -34.53 17.22 0.87
CA CYS A 117 -34.99 18.58 1.12
C CYS A 117 -35.47 18.73 2.57
N ILE A 118 -35.17 19.88 3.18
CA ILE A 118 -35.55 20.20 4.56
C ILE A 118 -36.41 21.46 4.61
N LYS A 119 -37.31 21.55 5.59
CA LYS A 119 -38.09 22.76 5.88
C LYS A 119 -37.38 23.55 6.98
N GLU A 120 -36.70 24.64 6.58
CA GLU A 120 -35.86 25.44 7.48
C GLU A 120 -36.59 25.94 8.74
N ARG A 121 -37.90 26.25 8.62
CA ARG A 121 -38.75 26.67 9.74
C ARG A 121 -38.90 25.59 10.83
N HIS A 122 -38.71 24.32 10.49
CA HIS A 122 -38.88 23.15 11.37
C HIS A 122 -37.56 22.38 11.58
N LYS A 123 -36.41 23.08 11.51
CA LYS A 123 -35.09 22.45 11.65
C LYS A 123 -34.83 21.87 13.04
N ASN A 124 -35.45 22.43 14.08
CA ASN A 124 -35.24 21.95 15.44
C ASN A 124 -35.87 20.56 15.59
N GLU A 125 -37.08 20.38 15.08
CA GLU A 125 -37.78 19.10 15.03
C GLU A 125 -37.01 18.08 14.18
N LEU A 126 -36.38 18.51 13.07
CA LEU A 126 -35.48 17.65 12.29
C LEU A 126 -34.30 17.13 13.13
N TRP A 127 -33.68 18.02 13.90
CA TRP A 127 -32.53 17.67 14.71
C TRP A 127 -32.91 16.81 15.92
N ASP A 128 -34.10 17.01 16.50
CA ASP A 128 -34.65 16.10 17.50
C ASP A 128 -34.87 14.70 16.92
N TYR A 129 -35.43 14.60 15.71
CA TYR A 129 -35.59 13.34 15.00
C TYR A 129 -34.24 12.62 14.81
N VAL A 130 -33.23 13.30 14.28
CA VAL A 130 -31.91 12.68 14.03
C VAL A 130 -31.24 12.25 15.34
N GLN A 131 -31.41 13.01 16.42
CA GLN A 131 -30.77 12.70 17.71
C GLN A 131 -31.44 11.54 18.44
N TRP A 132 -32.78 11.50 18.48
CA TRP A 132 -33.49 10.69 19.46
C TRP A 132 -34.31 9.54 18.86
N GLU A 133 -34.64 9.59 17.58
CA GLU A 133 -35.59 8.67 16.96
C GLU A 133 -34.94 7.52 16.19
N GLY A 134 -35.76 6.49 15.96
CA GLY A 134 -35.49 5.34 15.09
C GLY A 134 -34.66 4.22 15.71
N ASP A 135 -34.10 3.37 14.85
CA ASP A 135 -33.49 2.11 15.26
C ASP A 135 -32.13 2.34 15.96
N LYS A 136 -31.85 1.52 16.97
CA LYS A 136 -30.62 1.54 17.77
C LYS A 136 -29.64 0.43 17.37
N THR A 137 -29.94 -0.31 16.30
CA THR A 137 -29.05 -1.31 15.71
C THR A 137 -27.65 -0.71 15.55
N ASP A 138 -26.66 -1.45 16.03
CA ASP A 138 -25.27 -1.04 15.94
C ASP A 138 -24.69 -1.34 14.54
N TRP A 139 -23.93 -0.38 14.02
CA TRP A 139 -23.28 -0.44 12.72
C TRP A 139 -21.80 -0.13 12.89
N GLN A 140 -20.96 -0.93 12.25
CA GLN A 140 -19.56 -0.59 12.08
C GLN A 140 -19.43 0.48 10.99
N VAL A 141 -18.85 1.62 11.35
CA VAL A 141 -18.59 2.73 10.42
C VAL A 141 -17.13 2.67 9.97
N SER A 142 -16.88 2.21 8.75
CA SER A 142 -15.52 2.10 8.22
C SER A 142 -15.14 3.29 7.35
N ALA A 143 -14.03 3.95 7.68
CA ALA A 143 -13.39 4.96 6.83
C ALA A 143 -12.36 4.37 5.85
N LYS A 144 -12.08 3.05 5.94
CA LYS A 144 -11.08 2.35 5.14
C LYS A 144 -11.70 1.23 4.32
N GLY A 145 -11.14 0.95 3.14
CA GLY A 145 -11.50 -0.25 2.38
C GLY A 145 -10.89 -1.51 3.00
N GLY A 146 -11.03 -2.63 2.31
CA GLY A 146 -10.44 -3.90 2.72
C GLY A 146 -11.33 -4.72 3.64
N TRP A 147 -10.71 -5.58 4.46
CA TRP A 147 -11.46 -6.44 5.38
C TRP A 147 -12.20 -5.63 6.44
N THR A 148 -13.44 -6.04 6.72
CA THR A 148 -14.26 -5.41 7.78
C THR A 148 -13.68 -5.65 9.16
N ASP A 149 -13.06 -6.81 9.37
CA ASP A 149 -12.53 -7.28 10.64
C ASP A 149 -11.48 -8.38 10.41
N ASP A 150 -10.92 -8.90 11.50
CA ASP A 150 -9.87 -9.92 11.48
C ASP A 150 -10.35 -11.31 11.01
N THR A 151 -11.67 -11.55 10.92
CA THR A 151 -12.22 -12.82 10.41
C THR A 151 -12.13 -12.92 8.89
N CYS A 152 -11.96 -11.78 8.21
CA CYS A 152 -11.88 -11.69 6.75
C CYS A 152 -13.09 -12.32 6.03
N THR A 153 -14.29 -12.21 6.62
CA THR A 153 -15.55 -12.76 6.08
C THR A 153 -16.31 -11.78 5.18
N ALA A 154 -15.96 -10.49 5.25
CA ALA A 154 -16.44 -9.46 4.35
C ALA A 154 -15.36 -8.44 3.98
N TYR A 155 -15.43 -7.94 2.74
CA TYR A 155 -14.47 -7.05 2.13
C TYR A 155 -15.15 -5.83 1.53
N ILE A 156 -14.64 -4.63 1.82
CA ILE A 156 -15.13 -3.34 1.34
C ILE A 156 -14.29 -2.90 0.13
N LEU A 157 -14.91 -2.82 -1.04
CA LEU A 157 -14.30 -2.16 -2.20
C LEU A 157 -14.38 -0.64 -2.05
N PRO A 158 -13.44 0.15 -2.62
CA PRO A 158 -13.52 1.62 -2.60
C PRO A 158 -14.74 2.19 -3.34
N SER A 159 -15.52 1.37 -4.05
CA SER A 159 -16.87 1.73 -4.51
C SER A 159 -17.90 1.89 -3.39
N GLY A 160 -17.58 1.42 -2.18
CA GLY A 160 -18.49 1.22 -1.06
C GLY A 160 -19.31 -0.07 -1.15
N GLU A 161 -19.05 -0.92 -2.14
CA GLU A 161 -19.62 -2.27 -2.18
C GLU A 161 -18.97 -3.14 -1.11
N ILE A 162 -19.79 -3.95 -0.44
CA ILE A 162 -19.37 -4.90 0.58
C ILE A 162 -19.64 -6.30 0.02
N ILE A 163 -18.58 -7.09 -0.15
CA ILE A 163 -18.64 -8.46 -0.65
C ILE A 163 -18.43 -9.41 0.52
N GLY A 164 -19.27 -10.44 0.64
CA GLY A 164 -19.23 -11.41 1.74
C GLY A 164 -20.28 -11.14 2.81
N GLN A 165 -20.08 -11.70 4.01
CA GLN A 165 -21.03 -11.62 5.12
C GLN A 165 -20.33 -11.06 6.36
N PRO A 166 -20.46 -9.76 6.65
CA PRO A 166 -19.84 -9.18 7.83
C PRO A 166 -20.55 -9.66 9.10
N GLU A 167 -19.82 -9.77 10.22
CA GLU A 167 -20.42 -10.14 11.51
C GLU A 167 -21.45 -9.12 11.99
N ASN A 168 -21.15 -7.83 11.77
CA ASN A 168 -22.02 -6.71 12.08
C ASN A 168 -22.46 -6.00 10.80
N LYS A 169 -23.51 -5.18 10.87
CA LYS A 169 -23.84 -4.30 9.72
C LYS A 169 -22.73 -3.29 9.54
N VAL A 170 -22.27 -3.11 8.31
CA VAL A 170 -21.14 -2.22 7.98
C VAL A 170 -21.61 -1.13 7.03
N ILE A 171 -21.13 0.09 7.25
CA ILE A 171 -21.27 1.20 6.30
C ILE A 171 -19.90 1.83 6.02
N PHE A 172 -19.60 2.00 4.73
CA PHE A 172 -18.36 2.65 4.28
C PHE A 172 -18.55 4.16 4.14
N ILE A 173 -17.68 4.94 4.80
CA ILE A 173 -17.66 6.41 4.77
C ILE A 173 -16.33 6.97 4.24
N GLY A 174 -15.43 6.11 3.75
CA GLY A 174 -14.14 6.51 3.20
C GLY A 174 -14.27 7.18 1.83
N ASP A 175 -13.12 7.40 1.19
CA ASP A 175 -13.09 8.05 -0.12
C ASP A 175 -13.74 7.16 -1.20
N THR A 176 -14.82 7.65 -1.78
CA THR A 176 -15.57 7.03 -2.88
C THR A 176 -15.46 7.83 -4.18
N SER A 177 -14.50 8.76 -4.29
CA SER A 177 -14.25 9.59 -5.47
C SER A 177 -14.02 8.76 -6.73
N LYS A 178 -13.38 7.60 -6.60
CA LYS A 178 -13.14 6.63 -7.67
C LYS A 178 -14.20 5.52 -7.79
N LYS A 179 -15.39 5.68 -7.18
CA LYS A 179 -16.44 4.63 -7.17
C LYS A 179 -16.76 4.06 -8.57
N ALA A 180 -16.82 4.90 -9.59
CA ALA A 180 -17.12 4.46 -10.96
C ALA A 180 -16.01 3.57 -11.56
N ALA A 181 -14.77 3.69 -11.07
CA ALA A 181 -13.62 2.91 -11.54
C ALA A 181 -13.71 1.43 -11.13
N TYR A 182 -14.38 1.11 -10.03
CA TYR A 182 -14.57 -0.25 -9.52
C TYR A 182 -15.84 -0.94 -10.07
N THR A 183 -16.45 -0.39 -11.12
CA THR A 183 -17.56 -1.05 -11.80
C THR A 183 -17.06 -2.27 -12.58
N ALA A 184 -17.96 -3.21 -12.88
CA ALA A 184 -17.68 -4.34 -13.75
C ALA A 184 -18.26 -4.11 -15.15
N SER A 185 -17.54 -4.56 -16.18
CA SER A 185 -17.96 -4.57 -17.57
C SER A 185 -17.55 -5.88 -18.24
N GLY A 186 -18.47 -6.50 -18.99
CA GLY A 186 -18.31 -7.86 -19.51
C GLY A 186 -18.51 -8.94 -18.44
N SER A 187 -18.37 -10.20 -18.83
CA SER A 187 -18.42 -11.36 -17.92
C SER A 187 -17.01 -11.83 -17.52
N LEU A 188 -16.92 -12.69 -16.50
CA LEU A 188 -15.66 -13.36 -16.16
C LEU A 188 -15.12 -14.18 -17.34
N LYS A 189 -16.01 -14.84 -18.09
CA LYS A 189 -15.64 -15.62 -19.28
C LYS A 189 -15.05 -14.73 -20.38
N ASP A 190 -15.65 -13.55 -20.62
CA ASP A 190 -15.10 -12.58 -21.56
C ASP A 190 -13.68 -12.15 -21.14
N TRP A 191 -13.47 -11.91 -19.83
CA TRP A 191 -12.16 -11.54 -19.30
C TRP A 191 -11.13 -12.67 -19.49
N GLN A 192 -11.53 -13.92 -19.26
CA GLN A 192 -10.67 -15.09 -19.50
C GLN A 192 -10.26 -15.23 -20.97
N GLU A 193 -11.23 -15.13 -21.88
CA GLU A 193 -11.03 -15.35 -23.31
C GLU A 193 -10.27 -14.21 -24.00
N GLN A 194 -10.53 -12.96 -23.57
CA GLN A 194 -9.98 -11.76 -24.23
C GLN A 194 -8.74 -11.21 -23.55
N ILE A 195 -8.49 -11.52 -22.28
CA ILE A 195 -7.36 -10.97 -21.51
C ILE A 195 -6.50 -12.11 -20.94
N ALA A 196 -7.03 -12.89 -19.99
CA ALA A 196 -6.23 -13.84 -19.20
C ALA A 196 -5.46 -14.83 -20.07
N ARG A 197 -6.14 -15.43 -21.07
CA ARG A 197 -5.52 -16.40 -21.99
C ARG A 197 -4.24 -15.89 -22.63
N TYR A 198 -4.15 -14.60 -22.93
CA TYR A 198 -2.99 -13.99 -23.59
C TYR A 198 -1.89 -13.53 -22.63
N LEU A 199 -2.14 -13.58 -21.32
CA LEU A 199 -1.12 -13.34 -20.29
C LEU A 199 -0.36 -14.61 -19.92
N ARG A 200 -0.90 -15.80 -20.26
CA ARG A 200 -0.23 -17.07 -20.03
C ARG A 200 1.18 -17.07 -20.64
N GLY A 201 2.17 -17.45 -19.84
CA GLY A 201 3.58 -17.47 -20.24
C GLY A 201 4.29 -16.11 -20.24
N ASN A 202 3.58 -15.00 -20.06
CA ASN A 202 4.16 -13.65 -20.00
C ASN A 202 4.47 -13.25 -18.55
N SER A 203 5.75 -13.38 -18.16
CA SER A 203 6.22 -13.32 -16.77
C SER A 203 5.86 -12.02 -16.05
N ARG A 204 6.09 -10.85 -16.68
CA ARG A 204 5.78 -9.53 -16.09
C ARG A 204 4.29 -9.34 -15.90
N HIS A 205 3.49 -9.79 -16.86
CA HIS A 205 2.03 -9.72 -16.81
C HIS A 205 1.47 -10.64 -15.72
N LEU A 206 2.02 -11.85 -15.56
CA LEU A 206 1.62 -12.77 -14.50
C LEU A 206 2.04 -12.23 -13.12
N LEU A 207 3.20 -11.59 -12.98
CA LEU A 207 3.58 -10.91 -11.73
C LEU A 207 2.59 -9.79 -11.37
N ALA A 208 2.29 -8.91 -12.33
CA ALA A 208 1.37 -7.80 -12.11
C ALA A 208 -0.05 -8.30 -11.76
N LEU A 209 -0.56 -9.30 -12.48
CA LEU A 209 -1.85 -9.91 -12.19
C LEU A 209 -1.86 -10.63 -10.83
N GLY A 210 -0.80 -11.35 -10.50
CA GLY A 210 -0.64 -11.99 -9.20
C GLY A 210 -0.61 -10.99 -8.06
N ALA A 211 0.01 -9.81 -8.24
CA ALA A 211 -0.03 -8.73 -7.26
C ALA A 211 -1.46 -8.22 -7.02
N VAL A 212 -2.29 -8.09 -8.06
CA VAL A 212 -3.70 -7.71 -7.92
C VAL A 212 -4.47 -8.72 -7.06
N PHE A 213 -4.35 -10.02 -7.33
CA PHE A 213 -5.02 -11.03 -6.51
C PHE A 213 -4.41 -11.19 -5.10
N ALA A 214 -3.14 -10.86 -4.93
CA ALA A 214 -2.43 -10.96 -3.66
C ALA A 214 -2.83 -9.91 -2.64
N SER A 215 -3.33 -8.75 -3.06
CA SER A 215 -3.60 -7.65 -2.14
C SER A 215 -4.56 -7.99 -0.98
N PRO A 216 -5.72 -8.66 -1.18
CA PRO A 216 -6.57 -9.09 -0.07
C PRO A 216 -5.89 -10.10 0.87
N LEU A 217 -4.90 -10.87 0.39
CA LEU A 217 -4.18 -11.83 1.24
C LEU A 217 -3.27 -11.14 2.27
N LEU A 218 -2.96 -9.85 2.12
CA LEU A 218 -2.22 -9.08 3.12
C LEU A 218 -2.92 -9.11 4.48
N GLY A 219 -4.24 -8.91 4.50
CA GLY A 219 -5.02 -8.93 5.74
C GLY A 219 -5.18 -10.34 6.31
N VAL A 220 -5.49 -11.31 5.44
CA VAL A 220 -5.64 -12.73 5.81
C VAL A 220 -4.37 -13.26 6.49
N LEU A 221 -3.19 -12.90 5.97
CA LEU A 221 -1.90 -13.36 6.49
C LEU A 221 -1.23 -12.38 7.44
N LYS A 222 -1.87 -11.24 7.73
CA LYS A 222 -1.33 -10.14 8.54
C LYS A 222 0.06 -9.69 8.07
N GLN A 223 0.28 -9.64 6.75
CA GLN A 223 1.55 -9.24 6.13
C GLN A 223 1.61 -7.73 5.87
N GLU A 224 2.83 -7.17 5.89
CA GLU A 224 3.08 -5.79 5.54
C GLU A 224 2.84 -5.52 4.05
N GLY A 225 2.55 -4.26 3.71
CA GLY A 225 2.45 -3.79 2.34
C GLY A 225 3.77 -3.84 1.54
N GLY A 226 3.71 -3.36 0.31
CA GLY A 226 4.85 -3.35 -0.62
C GLY A 226 4.39 -3.18 -2.06
N GLY A 227 5.12 -3.77 -2.99
CA GLY A 227 4.70 -3.74 -4.38
C GLY A 227 5.76 -4.25 -5.35
N PHE A 228 5.58 -3.88 -6.60
CA PHE A 228 6.55 -4.09 -7.67
C PHE A 228 6.66 -2.81 -8.50
N HIS A 229 7.88 -2.42 -8.84
CA HIS A 229 8.13 -1.27 -9.72
C HIS A 229 8.68 -1.75 -11.05
N PHE A 230 7.92 -1.60 -12.14
CA PHE A 230 8.37 -1.95 -13.47
C PHE A 230 9.10 -0.76 -14.09
N PHE A 231 10.35 -0.95 -14.50
CA PHE A 231 11.16 0.12 -15.10
C PHE A 231 11.79 -0.28 -16.43
N GLY A 232 12.18 0.71 -17.22
CA GLY A 232 12.81 0.53 -18.53
C GLY A 232 12.38 1.61 -19.52
N ASP A 233 12.87 1.54 -20.76
CA ASP A 233 12.70 2.59 -21.77
C ASP A 233 11.24 3.00 -21.99
N SER A 234 11.04 4.25 -22.41
CA SER A 234 9.72 4.72 -22.81
C SER A 234 9.11 3.81 -23.89
N SER A 235 7.79 3.69 -23.91
CA SER A 235 7.06 2.82 -24.86
C SER A 235 7.35 1.31 -24.78
N SER A 236 8.03 0.83 -23.74
CA SER A 236 8.25 -0.63 -23.51
C SER A 236 6.99 -1.43 -23.13
N GLY A 237 5.84 -0.77 -22.94
CA GLY A 237 4.58 -1.43 -22.57
C GLY A 237 4.30 -1.51 -21.07
N LYS A 238 5.09 -0.86 -20.20
CA LYS A 238 4.93 -0.83 -18.73
C LYS A 238 3.52 -0.44 -18.27
N THR A 239 3.02 0.68 -18.79
CA THR A 239 1.68 1.17 -18.43
C THR A 239 0.61 0.19 -18.90
N LEU A 240 0.73 -0.36 -20.11
CA LEU A 240 -0.23 -1.36 -20.63
C LEU A 240 -0.24 -2.63 -19.78
N LEU A 241 0.93 -3.17 -19.45
CA LEU A 241 1.13 -4.28 -18.50
C LEU A 241 0.30 -4.07 -17.22
N SER A 242 0.41 -2.88 -16.62
CA SER A 242 -0.28 -2.53 -15.39
C SER A 242 -1.78 -2.35 -15.62
N MET A 243 -2.19 -1.70 -16.72
CA MET A 243 -3.60 -1.53 -17.09
C MET A 243 -4.31 -2.88 -17.25
N VAL A 244 -3.65 -3.81 -17.94
CA VAL A 244 -4.18 -5.14 -18.19
C VAL A 244 -4.32 -5.93 -16.89
N ALA A 245 -3.35 -5.86 -15.97
CA ALA A 245 -3.50 -6.46 -14.64
C ALA A 245 -4.66 -5.83 -13.85
N PHE A 246 -4.75 -4.50 -13.82
CA PHE A 246 -5.80 -3.77 -13.09
C PHE A 246 -7.20 -3.95 -13.69
N SER A 247 -7.31 -4.36 -14.96
CA SER A 247 -8.59 -4.76 -15.55
C SER A 247 -9.29 -5.87 -14.75
N ALA A 248 -8.55 -6.72 -14.03
CA ALA A 248 -9.16 -7.72 -13.15
C ALA A 248 -10.02 -7.06 -12.06
N MET A 249 -9.62 -5.87 -11.58
CA MET A 249 -10.23 -5.15 -10.46
C MET A 249 -11.24 -4.08 -10.87
N GLY A 250 -11.06 -3.44 -12.03
CA GLY A 250 -11.98 -2.40 -12.51
C GLY A 250 -11.43 -1.68 -13.73
N ASN A 251 -12.05 -0.55 -14.09
CA ASN A 251 -11.57 0.29 -15.19
C ASN A 251 -10.19 0.85 -14.86
N ALA A 252 -9.16 0.28 -15.49
CA ALA A 252 -7.79 0.58 -15.15
C ALA A 252 -7.38 2.04 -15.43
N GLU A 253 -7.96 2.69 -16.44
CA GLU A 253 -7.69 4.10 -16.74
C GLU A 253 -8.15 5.02 -15.61
N ALA A 254 -9.32 4.73 -15.02
CA ALA A 254 -9.84 5.47 -13.89
C ALA A 254 -9.16 5.08 -12.56
N LEU A 255 -8.71 3.83 -12.42
CA LEU A 255 -7.97 3.36 -11.25
C LEU A 255 -6.55 3.92 -11.18
N LYS A 256 -5.93 4.15 -12.34
CA LYS A 256 -4.59 4.75 -12.45
C LYS A 256 -4.46 6.03 -11.64
N VAL A 257 -3.35 6.14 -10.92
CA VAL A 257 -2.92 7.34 -10.21
C VAL A 257 -1.53 7.70 -10.75
N GLN A 258 -1.32 8.94 -11.15
CA GLN A 258 0.02 9.40 -11.50
C GLN A 258 0.82 9.66 -10.23
N TRP A 259 2.15 9.57 -10.30
CA TRP A 259 3.04 10.01 -9.24
C TRP A 259 3.05 11.54 -8.99
N ASN A 260 1.95 12.23 -9.30
CA ASN A 260 1.77 13.66 -9.09
C ASN A 260 0.69 13.90 -8.02
N GLY A 261 1.11 14.33 -6.84
CA GLY A 261 0.20 14.61 -5.73
C GLY A 261 0.92 14.92 -4.43
N THR A 262 0.15 15.21 -3.39
CA THR A 262 0.69 15.43 -2.04
C THR A 262 0.70 14.12 -1.25
N SER A 263 1.57 14.00 -0.23
CA SER A 263 1.61 12.80 0.62
C SER A 263 0.25 12.48 1.25
N LEU A 264 -0.54 13.50 1.62
CA LEU A 264 -1.90 13.30 2.16
C LEU A 264 -2.86 12.69 1.13
N ALA A 265 -2.76 13.07 -0.13
CA ALA A 265 -3.57 12.47 -1.19
C ALA A 265 -3.24 10.97 -1.35
N PHE A 266 -1.95 10.61 -1.33
CA PHE A 266 -1.52 9.21 -1.38
C PHE A 266 -1.93 8.42 -0.12
N ASP A 267 -1.83 9.01 1.07
CA ASP A 267 -2.29 8.39 2.32
C ASP A 267 -3.81 8.10 2.26
N ASN A 268 -4.62 9.02 1.72
CA ASN A 268 -6.06 8.80 1.53
C ASN A 268 -6.36 7.70 0.51
N ILE A 269 -5.62 7.65 -0.61
CA ILE A 269 -5.76 6.59 -1.61
C ILE A 269 -5.40 5.23 -0.99
N ALA A 270 -4.35 5.18 -0.17
CA ALA A 270 -3.92 3.97 0.52
C ALA A 270 -4.90 3.51 1.60
N ALA A 271 -5.49 4.44 2.35
CA ALA A 271 -6.55 4.14 3.31
C ALA A 271 -7.81 3.61 2.63
N ALA A 272 -8.21 4.22 1.50
CA ALA A 272 -9.34 3.75 0.70
C ALA A 272 -9.08 2.34 0.12
N ASN A 273 -7.84 2.06 -0.28
CA ASN A 273 -7.41 0.76 -0.82
C ASN A 273 -6.76 -0.16 0.23
N ASN A 274 -7.09 -0.02 1.52
CA ASN A 274 -6.54 -0.91 2.54
C ASN A 274 -6.85 -2.39 2.23
N ASP A 275 -5.90 -3.28 2.48
CA ASP A 275 -5.90 -4.67 2.02
C ASP A 275 -6.17 -4.83 0.52
N GLY A 276 -5.74 -3.83 -0.25
CA GLY A 276 -5.95 -3.67 -1.69
C GLY A 276 -4.67 -3.24 -2.40
N ILE A 277 -4.81 -2.80 -3.65
CA ILE A 277 -3.68 -2.47 -4.53
C ILE A 277 -3.85 -1.10 -5.19
N ILE A 278 -2.74 -0.37 -5.37
CA ILE A 278 -2.71 0.95 -6.02
C ILE A 278 -1.85 0.89 -7.28
N PHE A 279 -2.33 1.50 -8.38
CA PHE A 279 -1.56 1.70 -9.60
C PHE A 279 -0.95 3.10 -9.62
N LEU A 280 0.37 3.19 -9.47
CA LEU A 280 1.16 4.43 -9.49
C LEU A 280 1.98 4.54 -10.78
N ASP A 281 1.45 5.23 -11.78
CA ASP A 281 2.07 5.35 -13.11
C ASP A 281 3.04 6.52 -13.18
N GLU A 282 4.11 6.32 -13.93
CA GLU A 282 5.10 7.33 -14.34
C GLU A 282 5.82 8.02 -13.17
N LEU A 283 6.73 7.28 -12.52
CA LEU A 283 7.57 7.72 -11.39
C LEU A 283 8.28 9.06 -11.66
N SER A 284 8.64 9.35 -12.91
CA SER A 284 9.31 10.59 -13.30
C SER A 284 8.50 11.86 -13.01
N GLN A 285 7.17 11.74 -12.84
CA GLN A 285 6.30 12.85 -12.45
C GLN A 285 6.34 13.15 -10.94
N ALA A 286 7.02 12.33 -10.14
CA ALA A 286 7.14 12.55 -8.70
C ALA A 286 8.09 13.71 -8.40
N GLU A 287 7.70 14.56 -7.44
CA GLU A 287 8.70 15.34 -6.72
C GLU A 287 9.56 14.36 -5.88
N PRO A 288 10.90 14.42 -5.92
CA PRO A 288 11.78 13.48 -5.21
C PRO A 288 11.47 13.35 -3.72
N LYS A 289 11.15 14.48 -3.07
CA LYS A 289 10.74 14.51 -1.67
C LYS A 289 9.42 13.79 -1.42
N VAL A 290 8.44 13.97 -2.30
CA VAL A 290 7.15 13.27 -2.24
C VAL A 290 7.38 11.78 -2.45
N LEU A 291 8.19 11.35 -3.41
CA LEU A 291 8.51 9.93 -3.62
C LEU A 291 9.14 9.31 -2.37
N LYS A 292 10.11 9.99 -1.75
CA LYS A 292 10.75 9.50 -0.52
C LYS A 292 9.74 9.35 0.63
N ASP A 293 8.90 10.37 0.83
CA ASP A 293 7.89 10.39 1.89
C ASP A 293 6.78 9.35 1.66
N VAL A 294 6.26 9.28 0.44
CA VAL A 294 5.18 8.36 0.03
C VAL A 294 5.69 6.92 -0.01
N GLY A 295 6.89 6.69 -0.54
CA GLY A 295 7.56 5.40 -0.48
C GLY A 295 7.75 4.93 0.95
N TYR A 296 8.00 5.85 1.90
CA TYR A 296 8.02 5.50 3.32
C TYR A 296 6.62 5.21 3.87
N SER A 297 5.63 6.11 3.70
CA SER A 297 4.30 5.96 4.31
C SER A 297 3.51 4.78 3.73
N ILE A 298 3.45 4.65 2.40
CA ILE A 298 2.70 3.58 1.71
C ILE A 298 3.22 2.21 2.15
N PHE A 299 4.54 2.00 2.12
CA PHE A 299 5.12 0.69 2.43
C PHE A 299 5.28 0.40 3.92
N ASN A 300 5.27 1.42 4.79
CA ASN A 300 5.16 1.21 6.24
C ASN A 300 3.71 1.05 6.72
N GLY A 301 2.73 1.40 5.88
CA GLY A 301 1.33 1.21 6.21
C GLY A 301 0.78 2.24 7.20
N SER A 302 1.36 3.43 7.29
CA SER A 302 0.84 4.47 8.20
C SER A 302 1.10 5.90 7.72
N SER A 303 0.12 6.78 7.98
CA SER A 303 0.23 8.22 7.71
C SER A 303 1.19 8.89 8.67
N LYS A 304 1.71 10.07 8.32
CA LYS A 304 2.43 10.90 9.30
C LYS A 304 1.51 11.28 10.47
N LEU A 305 2.06 11.36 11.68
CA LEU A 305 1.33 11.83 12.86
C LEU A 305 0.96 13.30 12.68
N GLN A 306 -0.27 13.65 13.08
CA GLN A 306 -0.79 15.01 13.03
C GLN A 306 -1.35 15.42 14.40
N GLY A 307 -1.11 16.66 14.81
CA GLY A 307 -1.72 17.23 16.02
C GLY A 307 -3.24 17.37 15.88
N ALA A 308 -3.96 17.16 16.97
CA ALA A 308 -5.40 17.41 17.06
C ALA A 308 -5.69 18.86 17.50
N ALA A 309 -6.83 19.42 17.06
CA ALA A 309 -7.21 20.80 17.35
C ALA A 309 -7.45 21.07 18.85
N MET A 310 -7.88 20.05 19.60
CA MET A 310 -8.18 20.13 21.03
C MET A 310 -7.01 19.65 21.91
N GLY A 311 -5.79 19.59 21.35
CA GLY A 311 -4.61 19.01 22.01
C GLY A 311 -4.46 17.50 21.78
N GLY A 312 -3.23 16.99 21.92
CA GLY A 312 -2.89 15.60 21.58
C GLY A 312 -2.67 15.39 20.07
N ASN A 313 -2.67 14.12 19.64
CA ASN A 313 -2.51 13.72 18.23
C ASN A 313 -3.83 13.13 17.70
N ARG A 314 -4.10 13.34 16.40
CA ARG A 314 -5.13 12.58 15.68
C ARG A 314 -4.74 11.11 15.60
N THR A 315 -5.75 10.24 15.51
CA THR A 315 -5.52 8.82 15.22
C THR A 315 -4.76 8.69 13.90
N GLN A 316 -3.67 7.94 13.95
CA GLN A 316 -2.85 7.68 12.78
C GLN A 316 -3.62 6.74 11.84
N LEU A 317 -3.79 7.14 10.57
CA LEU A 317 -4.33 6.24 9.56
C LEU A 317 -3.32 5.12 9.33
N LYS A 318 -3.81 3.88 9.37
CA LYS A 318 -3.03 2.68 9.10
C LYS A 318 -3.66 1.87 7.98
N TRP A 319 -2.83 1.31 7.10
CA TRP A 319 -3.25 0.50 5.97
C TRP A 319 -2.22 -0.60 5.66
N ARG A 320 -2.62 -1.60 4.88
CA ARG A 320 -1.74 -2.56 4.20
C ARG A 320 -2.09 -2.51 2.72
N VAL A 321 -1.15 -2.11 1.87
CA VAL A 321 -1.42 -2.02 0.42
C VAL A 321 -0.29 -2.63 -0.37
N LEU A 322 -0.64 -3.25 -1.50
CA LEU A 322 0.30 -3.49 -2.58
C LEU A 322 0.29 -2.28 -3.53
N ALA A 323 1.39 -2.09 -4.25
CA ALA A 323 1.48 -1.11 -5.32
C ALA A 323 2.08 -1.74 -6.57
N ILE A 324 1.55 -1.38 -7.73
CA ILE A 324 2.28 -1.49 -9.00
C ILE A 324 2.71 -0.09 -9.38
N SER A 325 4.01 0.09 -9.49
CA SER A 325 4.62 1.35 -9.92
C SER A 325 5.27 1.18 -11.29
N THR A 326 5.28 2.23 -12.12
CA THR A 326 5.99 2.23 -13.41
C THR A 326 6.91 3.46 -13.51
N GLY A 327 7.99 3.37 -14.28
CA GLY A 327 8.87 4.52 -14.55
C GLY A 327 9.97 4.19 -15.54
N GLU A 328 10.71 5.19 -15.99
CA GLU A 328 11.88 4.96 -16.86
C GLU A 328 13.09 4.42 -16.08
N PHE A 329 13.25 4.89 -14.84
CA PHE A 329 14.33 4.53 -13.94
C PHE A 329 13.77 3.84 -12.70
N ASP A 330 14.59 3.00 -12.06
CA ASP A 330 14.26 2.57 -10.71
C ASP A 330 14.30 3.73 -9.71
N ALA A 331 13.60 3.56 -8.58
CA ALA A 331 13.43 4.62 -7.58
C ALA A 331 14.76 5.11 -6.97
N GLU A 332 15.74 4.21 -6.86
CA GLU A 332 17.07 4.54 -6.36
C GLU A 332 17.81 5.46 -7.33
N ARG A 333 17.86 5.10 -8.62
CA ARG A 333 18.45 5.92 -9.67
C ARG A 333 17.76 7.27 -9.78
N PHE A 334 16.43 7.31 -9.67
CA PHE A 334 15.67 8.55 -9.73
C PHE A 334 16.02 9.49 -8.57
N LEU A 335 15.97 9.00 -7.32
CA LEU A 335 16.28 9.81 -6.14
C LEU A 335 17.74 10.26 -6.06
N LYS A 336 18.67 9.44 -6.56
CA LYS A 336 20.10 9.74 -6.57
C LYS A 336 20.43 10.98 -7.40
N GLN A 337 19.63 11.32 -8.42
CA GLN A 337 19.82 12.51 -9.24
C GLN A 337 19.68 13.81 -8.42
N ASP A 338 18.87 13.78 -7.36
CA ASP A 338 18.64 14.88 -6.43
C ASP A 338 19.39 14.73 -5.09
N GLY A 339 20.41 13.86 -5.05
CA GLY A 339 21.21 13.62 -3.84
C GLY A 339 20.43 12.96 -2.69
N MET A 340 19.30 12.29 -2.99
CA MET A 340 18.51 11.55 -2.01
C MET A 340 18.79 10.05 -2.11
N GLU A 341 18.74 9.37 -0.96
CA GLU A 341 18.95 7.92 -0.88
C GLU A 341 17.63 7.14 -0.83
N TRP A 342 17.62 6.00 -1.52
CA TRP A 342 16.61 4.96 -1.40
C TRP A 342 17.23 3.76 -0.69
N ASN A 343 16.82 3.51 0.56
CA ASN A 343 17.52 2.52 1.37
C ASN A 343 17.16 1.08 0.96
N ALA A 344 18.03 0.14 1.33
CA ALA A 344 17.84 -1.29 1.01
C ALA A 344 16.52 -1.87 1.54
N GLY A 345 16.03 -1.35 2.68
CA GLY A 345 14.72 -1.72 3.22
C GLY A 345 13.56 -1.36 2.29
N GLN A 346 13.58 -0.16 1.71
CA GLN A 346 12.60 0.29 0.72
C GLN A 346 12.75 -0.47 -0.60
N ALA A 347 13.98 -0.74 -1.03
CA ALA A 347 14.25 -1.51 -2.25
C ALA A 347 13.68 -2.94 -2.20
N VAL A 348 13.75 -3.63 -1.06
CA VAL A 348 13.12 -4.97 -0.92
C VAL A 348 11.60 -4.93 -0.75
N ARG A 349 11.02 -3.75 -0.41
CA ARG A 349 9.57 -3.57 -0.33
C ARG A 349 8.93 -3.20 -1.67
N LEU A 350 9.69 -2.52 -2.53
CA LEU A 350 9.32 -2.21 -3.90
C LEU A 350 10.44 -2.67 -4.86
N PRO A 351 10.62 -3.99 -5.03
CA PRO A 351 11.59 -4.53 -5.98
C PRO A 351 11.37 -3.94 -7.37
N ALA A 352 12.45 -3.43 -7.96
CA ALA A 352 12.47 -2.88 -9.30
C ALA A 352 12.65 -4.00 -10.32
N ILE A 353 11.65 -4.26 -11.14
CA ILE A 353 11.60 -5.33 -12.13
C ILE A 353 11.86 -4.72 -13.52
N PRO A 354 12.84 -5.21 -14.28
CA PRO A 354 13.00 -4.80 -15.66
C PRO A 354 11.72 -5.15 -16.44
N ALA A 355 11.13 -4.15 -17.07
CA ALA A 355 9.90 -4.33 -17.84
C ALA A 355 10.13 -5.19 -19.08
N ASP A 356 11.28 -5.02 -19.74
CA ASP A 356 11.70 -5.88 -20.84
C ASP A 356 12.05 -7.28 -20.34
N CYS A 357 11.53 -8.31 -21.01
CA CYS A 357 11.83 -9.71 -20.74
C CYS A 357 13.17 -10.17 -21.35
N GLY A 358 13.85 -9.32 -22.13
CA GLY A 358 15.14 -9.61 -22.77
C GLY A 358 15.01 -10.50 -24.02
N LYS A 359 13.81 -10.61 -24.60
CA LYS A 359 13.49 -11.49 -25.73
C LYS A 359 13.19 -10.74 -27.03
N GLY A 360 13.40 -9.42 -27.06
CA GLY A 360 13.07 -8.57 -28.20
C GLY A 360 11.56 -8.36 -28.40
N LEU A 361 10.74 -8.68 -27.38
CA LEU A 361 9.28 -8.57 -27.41
C LEU A 361 8.75 -7.58 -26.35
N GLY A 362 9.62 -6.75 -25.76
CA GLY A 362 9.27 -5.81 -24.69
C GLY A 362 8.80 -6.55 -23.43
N THR A 363 7.62 -6.18 -22.91
CA THR A 363 7.03 -6.79 -21.70
C THR A 363 6.46 -8.20 -21.91
N PHE A 364 6.57 -8.75 -23.11
CA PHE A 364 6.10 -10.09 -23.45
C PHE A 364 7.26 -11.09 -23.49
N ASP A 365 6.99 -12.29 -23.00
CA ASP A 365 7.82 -13.48 -23.20
C ASP A 365 7.38 -14.30 -24.42
N THR A 366 6.10 -14.22 -24.77
CA THR A 366 5.46 -14.98 -25.85
C THR A 366 4.30 -14.19 -26.46
N LEU A 367 4.04 -14.40 -27.74
CA LEU A 367 3.00 -13.70 -28.49
C LEU A 367 1.62 -14.38 -28.43
N ASN A 368 1.52 -15.59 -27.87
CA ASN A 368 0.26 -16.31 -27.71
C ASN A 368 -0.62 -16.38 -28.97
N GLY A 369 0.02 -16.52 -30.14
CA GLY A 369 -0.63 -16.66 -31.44
C GLY A 369 -0.79 -15.36 -32.25
N PHE A 370 -0.37 -14.20 -31.71
CA PHE A 370 -0.31 -12.95 -32.47
C PHE A 370 0.95 -12.86 -33.34
N GLU A 371 0.87 -12.10 -34.44
CA GLU A 371 1.95 -11.94 -35.41
C GLU A 371 3.12 -11.08 -34.89
N SER A 372 2.87 -10.21 -33.90
CA SER A 372 3.88 -9.34 -33.31
C SER A 372 3.52 -8.90 -31.89
N ALA A 373 4.52 -8.40 -31.16
CA ALA A 373 4.32 -7.81 -29.82
C ALA A 373 3.38 -6.60 -29.87
N SER A 374 3.46 -5.78 -30.91
CA SER A 374 2.57 -4.63 -31.12
C SER A 374 1.12 -5.06 -31.36
N ALA A 375 0.88 -6.14 -32.10
CA ALA A 375 -0.46 -6.66 -32.33
C ALA A 375 -1.09 -7.20 -31.03
N LEU A 376 -0.32 -7.94 -30.22
CA LEU A 376 -0.77 -8.40 -28.90
C LEU A 376 -1.03 -7.22 -27.96
N ALA A 377 -0.14 -6.23 -27.93
CA ALA A 377 -0.32 -5.02 -27.12
C ALA A 377 -1.60 -4.27 -27.50
N LEU A 378 -1.85 -4.08 -28.79
CA LEU A 378 -3.06 -3.40 -29.29
C LEU A 378 -4.34 -4.17 -28.93
N HIS A 379 -4.33 -5.50 -29.06
CA HIS A 379 -5.45 -6.34 -28.64
C HIS A 379 -5.75 -6.16 -27.15
N LEU A 380 -4.72 -6.26 -26.30
CA LEU A 380 -4.86 -6.10 -24.86
C LEU A 380 -5.31 -4.68 -24.48
N ASP A 381 -4.82 -3.65 -25.17
CA ASP A 381 -5.23 -2.26 -24.97
C ASP A 381 -6.74 -2.06 -25.24
N HIS A 382 -7.24 -2.65 -26.31
CA HIS A 382 -8.67 -2.62 -26.61
C HIS A 382 -9.51 -3.45 -25.63
N ALA A 383 -9.00 -4.60 -25.20
CA ALA A 383 -9.70 -5.51 -24.31
C ALA A 383 -9.90 -4.93 -22.91
N HIS A 384 -8.84 -4.39 -22.28
CA HIS A 384 -8.93 -3.88 -20.89
C HIS A 384 -9.89 -2.71 -20.73
N LYS A 385 -10.07 -1.90 -21.78
CA LYS A 385 -11.02 -0.77 -21.81
C LYS A 385 -12.49 -1.20 -21.83
N ARG A 386 -12.78 -2.42 -22.30
CA ARG A 386 -14.14 -2.92 -22.48
C ARG A 386 -14.53 -3.98 -21.45
N ILE A 387 -13.55 -4.74 -20.97
CA ILE A 387 -13.78 -5.91 -20.10
C ILE A 387 -12.94 -5.74 -18.85
N TYR A 388 -13.60 -5.55 -17.71
CA TYR A 388 -12.93 -5.29 -16.45
C TYR A 388 -13.82 -5.55 -15.22
N GLY A 389 -13.20 -5.63 -14.03
CA GLY A 389 -13.85 -5.67 -12.72
C GLY A 389 -14.45 -7.01 -12.30
N THR A 390 -14.55 -7.99 -13.21
CA THR A 390 -15.21 -9.27 -12.92
C THR A 390 -14.32 -10.28 -12.22
N ALA A 391 -13.02 -10.32 -12.55
CA ALA A 391 -12.11 -11.35 -12.05
C ALA A 391 -11.75 -11.17 -10.56
N PHE A 392 -11.45 -9.94 -10.14
CA PHE A 392 -11.17 -9.66 -8.74
C PHE A 392 -12.42 -9.79 -7.87
N HIS A 393 -13.59 -9.37 -8.37
CA HIS A 393 -14.87 -9.56 -7.66
C HIS A 393 -15.16 -11.04 -7.40
N ALA A 394 -14.97 -11.89 -8.41
CA ALA A 394 -15.07 -13.34 -8.27
C ALA A 394 -14.07 -13.90 -7.25
N PHE A 395 -12.82 -13.40 -7.26
CA PHE A 395 -11.78 -13.80 -6.32
C PHE A 395 -12.14 -13.46 -4.86
N ILE A 396 -12.59 -12.23 -4.59
CA ILE A 396 -13.01 -11.79 -3.25
C ILE A 396 -14.26 -12.55 -2.79
N THR A 397 -15.21 -12.80 -3.70
CA THR A 397 -16.42 -13.59 -3.40
C THR A 397 -16.06 -15.01 -2.95
N GLU A 398 -15.14 -15.68 -3.65
CA GLU A 398 -14.71 -17.03 -3.28
C GLU A 398 -13.86 -17.02 -1.99
N LEU A 399 -12.95 -16.05 -1.84
CA LEU A 399 -12.12 -15.93 -0.65
C LEU A 399 -12.94 -15.67 0.61
N THR A 400 -13.88 -14.71 0.58
CA THR A 400 -14.80 -14.42 1.69
C THR A 400 -15.65 -15.66 2.05
N ALA A 401 -16.17 -16.38 1.05
CA ALA A 401 -16.95 -17.59 1.28
C ALA A 401 -16.11 -18.71 1.94
N LYS A 402 -14.84 -18.89 1.54
CA LYS A 402 -13.94 -19.87 2.15
C LYS A 402 -13.51 -19.47 3.56
N MET A 403 -13.20 -18.19 3.79
CA MET A 403 -12.88 -17.68 5.13
C MET A 403 -14.07 -17.82 6.08
N HIS A 404 -15.29 -17.62 5.60
CA HIS A 404 -16.49 -17.81 6.40
C HIS A 404 -16.76 -19.29 6.73
N ARG A 405 -16.62 -20.20 5.76
CA ARG A 405 -16.97 -21.62 5.95
C ARG A 405 -15.88 -22.45 6.62
N GLN A 406 -14.62 -22.25 6.22
CA GLN A 406 -13.49 -23.11 6.55
C GLN A 406 -12.16 -22.32 6.60
N PRO A 407 -12.01 -21.35 7.52
CA PRO A 407 -10.85 -20.46 7.58
C PRO A 407 -9.53 -21.22 7.77
N GLU A 408 -9.50 -22.24 8.65
CA GLU A 408 -8.31 -23.04 8.91
C GLU A 408 -7.81 -23.77 7.66
N LYS A 409 -8.71 -24.37 6.88
CA LYS A 409 -8.36 -25.04 5.62
C LYS A 409 -7.88 -24.05 4.56
N MET A 410 -8.45 -22.84 4.52
CA MET A 410 -8.00 -21.79 3.62
C MET A 410 -6.58 -21.34 3.96
N LEU A 411 -6.29 -21.11 5.25
CA LEU A 411 -4.95 -20.75 5.72
C LEU A 411 -3.94 -21.89 5.49
N GLN A 412 -4.34 -23.14 5.71
CA GLN A 412 -3.52 -24.31 5.41
C GLN A 412 -3.17 -24.35 3.91
N ARG A 413 -4.15 -24.18 3.02
CA ARG A 413 -3.92 -24.19 1.57
C ARG A 413 -2.98 -23.07 1.13
N ILE A 414 -3.12 -21.87 1.70
CA ILE A 414 -2.18 -20.77 1.46
C ILE A 414 -0.76 -21.17 1.90
N GLY A 415 -0.60 -21.77 3.08
CA GLY A 415 0.70 -22.21 3.59
C GLY A 415 1.36 -23.31 2.75
N GLU A 416 0.57 -24.25 2.23
CA GLU A 416 1.03 -25.28 1.28
C GLU A 416 1.58 -24.63 0.00
N LEU A 417 0.81 -23.74 -0.62
CA LEU A 417 1.23 -23.03 -1.83
C LEU A 417 2.47 -22.14 -1.58
N GLN A 418 2.56 -21.50 -0.42
CA GLN A 418 3.76 -20.74 -0.03
C GLN A 418 4.98 -21.65 0.02
N THR A 419 4.85 -22.85 0.59
CA THR A 419 5.92 -23.84 0.68
C THR A 419 6.31 -24.37 -0.71
N GLU A 420 5.31 -24.70 -1.54
CA GLU A 420 5.53 -25.16 -2.92
C GLU A 420 6.31 -24.11 -3.74
N PHE A 421 5.94 -22.82 -3.66
CA PHE A 421 6.65 -21.77 -4.39
C PHE A 421 8.04 -21.48 -3.83
N MET A 422 8.19 -21.40 -2.48
CA MET A 422 9.48 -21.14 -1.85
C MET A 422 10.51 -22.23 -2.16
N ALA A 423 10.08 -23.48 -2.36
CA ALA A 423 10.95 -24.57 -2.78
C ALA A 423 11.52 -24.42 -4.21
N MET A 424 10.92 -23.55 -5.04
CA MET A 424 11.43 -23.24 -6.39
C MET A 424 12.46 -22.10 -6.39
N LEU A 425 12.59 -21.37 -5.28
CA LEU A 425 13.56 -20.29 -5.14
C LEU A 425 14.97 -20.85 -4.85
N PRO A 426 16.03 -20.05 -5.07
CA PRO A 426 17.38 -20.44 -4.68
C PRO A 426 17.46 -20.87 -3.19
N PRO A 427 18.15 -21.97 -2.85
CA PRO A 427 18.08 -22.59 -1.52
C PRO A 427 18.73 -21.75 -0.40
N LYS A 428 19.59 -20.79 -0.75
CA LYS A 428 20.23 -19.85 0.18
C LYS A 428 20.04 -18.43 -0.32
N LEU A 429 19.02 -17.77 0.20
CA LEU A 429 18.77 -16.34 -0.04
C LEU A 429 19.30 -15.53 1.15
N ASP A 430 20.09 -14.50 0.86
CA ASP A 430 20.50 -13.52 1.87
C ASP A 430 19.30 -12.73 2.42
N ASN A 431 19.51 -12.01 3.52
CA ASN A 431 18.45 -11.30 4.25
C ASN A 431 17.62 -10.32 3.39
N GLN A 432 18.20 -9.72 2.35
CA GLN A 432 17.50 -8.82 1.45
C GLN A 432 16.66 -9.59 0.40
N PRO A 433 17.24 -10.49 -0.42
CA PRO A 433 16.49 -11.40 -1.29
C PRO A 433 15.38 -12.19 -0.59
N ALA A 434 15.62 -12.71 0.62
CA ALA A 434 14.62 -13.45 1.38
C ALA A 434 13.42 -12.56 1.76
N ARG A 435 13.63 -11.26 2.03
CA ARG A 435 12.56 -10.29 2.31
C ARG A 435 11.77 -9.92 1.05
N ALA A 436 12.44 -9.75 -0.08
CA ALA A 436 11.77 -9.51 -1.36
C ALA A 436 10.94 -10.73 -1.79
N ALA A 437 11.50 -11.94 -1.65
CA ALA A 437 10.87 -13.22 -1.99
C ALA A 437 9.47 -13.37 -1.39
N LYS A 438 9.23 -12.92 -0.15
CA LYS A 438 7.90 -12.97 0.49
C LYS A 438 6.80 -12.34 -0.36
N ARG A 439 7.09 -11.25 -1.08
CA ARG A 439 6.12 -10.55 -1.95
C ARG A 439 5.86 -11.31 -3.24
N PHE A 440 6.92 -11.86 -3.84
CA PHE A 440 6.77 -12.75 -4.99
C PHE A 440 5.99 -14.01 -4.62
N THR A 441 6.28 -14.61 -3.47
CA THR A 441 5.51 -15.74 -2.95
C THR A 441 4.03 -15.38 -2.80
N LEU A 442 3.70 -14.23 -2.23
CA LEU A 442 2.31 -13.79 -2.09
C LEU A 442 1.61 -13.65 -3.46
N ALA A 443 2.28 -13.02 -4.44
CA ALA A 443 1.77 -12.87 -5.81
C ALA A 443 1.57 -14.23 -6.50
N ALA A 444 2.52 -15.15 -6.35
CA ALA A 444 2.46 -16.49 -6.92
C ALA A 444 1.30 -17.30 -6.33
N VAL A 445 1.18 -17.32 -5.00
CA VAL A 445 0.13 -18.04 -4.27
C VAL A 445 -1.25 -17.52 -4.65
N ALA A 446 -1.43 -16.20 -4.70
CA ALA A 446 -2.72 -15.63 -5.06
C ALA A 446 -3.13 -15.96 -6.50
N LEU A 447 -2.18 -15.93 -7.42
CA LEU A 447 -2.42 -16.28 -8.82
C LEU A 447 -2.73 -17.77 -9.00
N GLU A 448 -2.10 -18.63 -8.20
CA GLU A 448 -2.37 -20.07 -8.18
C GLU A 448 -3.75 -20.36 -7.60
N LEU A 449 -4.14 -19.70 -6.51
CA LEU A 449 -5.50 -19.78 -5.96
C LEU A 449 -6.56 -19.31 -6.99
N ALA A 450 -6.32 -18.19 -7.67
CA ALA A 450 -7.21 -17.72 -8.71
C ALA A 450 -7.33 -18.73 -9.87
N SER A 451 -6.28 -19.50 -10.14
CA SER A 451 -6.30 -20.57 -11.13
C SER A 451 -7.06 -21.81 -10.62
N GLU A 452 -6.82 -22.22 -9.38
CA GLU A 452 -7.56 -23.32 -8.71
C GLU A 452 -9.07 -23.07 -8.66
N TRP A 453 -9.48 -21.81 -8.48
CA TRP A 453 -10.89 -21.41 -8.45
C TRP A 453 -11.49 -21.15 -9.83
N GLY A 454 -10.71 -21.40 -10.90
CA GLY A 454 -11.17 -21.23 -12.28
C GLY A 454 -11.42 -19.77 -12.68
N ILE A 455 -10.81 -18.80 -12.01
CA ILE A 455 -10.95 -17.36 -12.30
C ILE A 455 -10.04 -16.94 -13.46
N THR A 456 -8.81 -17.45 -13.50
CA THR A 456 -7.88 -17.18 -14.62
C THR A 456 -8.06 -18.11 -15.80
N GLY A 457 -8.58 -19.32 -15.56
CA GLY A 457 -8.62 -20.40 -16.55
C GLY A 457 -7.25 -21.04 -16.83
N TYR A 458 -6.24 -20.82 -15.98
CA TYR A 458 -4.91 -21.41 -16.15
C TYR A 458 -4.82 -22.81 -15.55
N ASN A 459 -3.91 -23.62 -16.10
CA ASN A 459 -3.51 -24.88 -15.48
C ASN A 459 -2.59 -24.62 -14.28
N LYS A 460 -2.54 -25.60 -13.36
CA LYS A 460 -1.64 -25.57 -12.19
C LYS A 460 -0.19 -25.25 -12.62
N GLY A 461 0.47 -24.34 -11.91
CA GLY A 461 1.87 -23.97 -12.07
C GLY A 461 2.16 -22.86 -13.09
N VAL A 462 1.18 -22.43 -13.89
CA VAL A 462 1.35 -21.30 -14.81
C VAL A 462 1.66 -20.00 -14.04
N GLY A 463 0.94 -19.76 -12.94
CA GLY A 463 1.15 -18.57 -12.12
C GLY A 463 2.53 -18.57 -11.48
N PHE A 464 2.92 -19.71 -10.88
CA PHE A 464 4.24 -19.89 -10.28
C PHE A 464 5.37 -19.66 -11.27
N ALA A 465 5.30 -20.26 -12.47
CA ALA A 465 6.35 -20.10 -13.48
C ALA A 465 6.57 -18.63 -13.88
N GLY A 466 5.49 -17.86 -14.10
CA GLY A 466 5.58 -16.45 -14.48
C GLY A 466 6.16 -15.56 -13.38
N VAL A 467 5.72 -15.78 -12.13
CA VAL A 467 6.22 -15.02 -10.98
C VAL A 467 7.67 -15.40 -10.66
N LEU A 468 8.03 -16.68 -10.75
CA LEU A 468 9.40 -17.16 -10.56
C LEU A 468 10.35 -16.53 -11.59
N ALA A 469 9.98 -16.49 -12.87
CA ALA A 469 10.77 -15.83 -13.91
C ALA A 469 11.01 -14.33 -13.62
N SER A 470 10.03 -13.66 -13.01
CA SER A 470 10.18 -12.27 -12.58
C SER A 470 11.04 -12.10 -11.33
N PHE A 471 10.93 -13.03 -10.37
CA PHE A 471 11.84 -13.08 -9.23
C PHE A 471 13.28 -13.30 -9.69
N MET A 472 13.53 -14.24 -10.59
CA MET A 472 14.89 -14.55 -11.07
C MET A 472 15.51 -13.37 -11.82
N ALA A 473 14.75 -12.68 -12.67
CA ALA A 473 15.24 -11.48 -13.35
C ALA A 473 15.59 -10.34 -12.37
N TRP A 474 14.80 -10.18 -11.30
CA TRP A 474 15.13 -9.25 -10.22
C TRP A 474 16.36 -9.71 -9.42
N TYR A 475 16.39 -10.98 -9.05
CA TYR A 475 17.44 -11.59 -8.25
C TYR A 475 18.80 -11.55 -8.96
N GLU A 476 18.84 -11.76 -10.27
CA GLU A 476 20.06 -11.66 -11.08
C GLU A 476 20.63 -10.24 -11.13
N ARG A 477 19.78 -9.21 -11.17
CA ARG A 477 20.21 -7.82 -11.19
C ARG A 477 20.57 -7.29 -9.81
N ASP A 478 19.72 -7.55 -8.83
CA ASP A 478 19.72 -6.86 -7.54
C ASP A 478 19.98 -7.79 -6.35
N GLY A 479 19.79 -9.10 -6.51
CA GLY A 479 19.78 -10.07 -5.42
C GLY A 479 21.00 -10.98 -5.31
N LYS A 480 21.81 -11.13 -6.38
CA LYS A 480 23.04 -11.94 -6.38
C LYS A 480 24.24 -11.24 -5.75
N SER A 481 24.22 -9.92 -5.69
CA SER A 481 25.34 -9.12 -5.21
C SER A 481 24.87 -8.20 -4.11
N ASN A 482 25.56 -8.21 -2.99
CA ASN A 482 25.36 -7.24 -1.94
C ASN A 482 25.72 -5.85 -2.53
N ARG A 483 24.72 -5.06 -2.93
CA ARG A 483 24.91 -3.78 -3.65
C ARG A 483 25.88 -2.84 -2.94
N GLU A 484 25.85 -2.87 -1.61
CA GLU A 484 26.79 -2.12 -0.78
C GLU A 484 28.23 -2.60 -1.02
N GLU A 485 28.46 -3.90 -1.14
CA GLU A 485 29.78 -4.47 -1.47
C GLU A 485 30.24 -4.07 -2.86
N GLN A 486 29.37 -4.15 -3.88
CA GLN A 486 29.69 -3.70 -5.23
C GLN A 486 30.00 -2.20 -5.29
N GLN A 487 29.24 -1.39 -4.56
CA GLN A 487 29.49 0.05 -4.49
C GLN A 487 30.83 0.33 -3.79
N ILE A 488 31.18 -0.42 -2.74
CA ILE A 488 32.49 -0.32 -2.07
C ILE A 488 33.61 -0.69 -3.05
N LEU A 489 33.48 -1.81 -3.77
CA LEU A 489 34.48 -2.25 -4.75
C LEU A 489 34.65 -1.22 -5.87
N LYS A 490 33.54 -0.70 -6.40
CA LYS A 490 33.55 0.34 -7.43
C LYS A 490 34.16 1.65 -6.94
N SER A 491 33.75 2.16 -5.78
CA SER A 491 34.30 3.40 -5.22
C SER A 491 35.80 3.26 -4.93
N THR A 492 36.25 2.10 -4.43
CA THR A 492 37.67 1.82 -4.18
C THR A 492 38.46 1.78 -5.49
N TYR A 493 37.92 1.13 -6.52
CA TYR A 493 38.49 1.11 -7.86
C TYR A 493 38.61 2.51 -8.46
N GLU A 494 37.53 3.30 -8.42
CA GLU A 494 37.50 4.68 -8.92
C GLU A 494 38.51 5.57 -8.19
N PHE A 495 38.63 5.44 -6.86
CA PHE A 495 39.64 6.15 -6.08
C PHE A 495 41.07 5.83 -6.56
N LEU A 496 41.41 4.56 -6.76
CA LEU A 496 42.75 4.16 -7.23
C LEU A 496 42.98 4.53 -8.70
N GLN A 497 41.97 4.47 -9.56
CA GLN A 497 42.04 4.93 -10.95
C GLN A 497 42.37 6.43 -11.03
N VAL A 498 41.70 7.25 -10.22
CA VAL A 498 41.90 8.70 -10.22
C VAL A 498 43.19 9.11 -9.50
N HIS A 499 43.53 8.45 -8.39
CA HIS A 499 44.59 8.92 -7.50
C HIS A 499 45.83 8.04 -7.43
N GLY A 500 45.76 6.77 -7.79
CA GLY A 500 46.83 5.79 -7.54
C GLY A 500 48.16 6.08 -8.24
N HIS A 501 48.15 6.79 -9.37
CA HIS A 501 49.35 7.29 -10.06
C HIS A 501 49.66 8.77 -9.82
N SER A 502 48.85 9.45 -9.01
CA SER A 502 49.01 10.89 -8.73
C SER A 502 50.03 11.16 -7.63
N GLU A 503 50.42 12.43 -7.50
CA GLU A 503 51.21 12.99 -6.39
C GLU A 503 50.57 12.85 -4.99
N ARG A 504 49.36 12.29 -4.89
CA ARG A 504 48.77 11.90 -3.60
C ARG A 504 49.49 10.69 -3.00
N PHE A 505 50.02 9.79 -3.82
CA PHE A 505 50.79 8.64 -3.35
C PHE A 505 52.29 8.85 -3.53
N TYR A 506 53.04 8.72 -2.43
CA TYR A 506 54.49 8.70 -2.52
C TYR A 506 54.97 7.34 -3.03
N ARG A 507 55.57 7.33 -4.22
CA ARG A 507 56.06 6.11 -4.85
C ARG A 507 57.41 5.71 -4.27
N VAL A 508 57.44 4.55 -3.62
CA VAL A 508 58.67 3.98 -3.06
C VAL A 508 59.17 2.87 -3.98
N VAL A 509 60.27 3.16 -4.67
CA VAL A 509 60.96 2.23 -5.59
C VAL A 509 62.37 2.01 -5.06
N GLY A 510 62.68 0.80 -4.58
CA GLY A 510 64.04 0.42 -4.20
C GLY A 510 64.71 1.32 -3.14
N HIS A 511 66.00 1.58 -3.31
CA HIS A 511 66.78 2.47 -2.44
C HIS A 511 66.53 3.93 -2.82
N LEU A 512 66.04 4.71 -1.86
CA LEU A 512 65.91 6.16 -2.00
C LEU A 512 67.29 6.81 -2.02
N GLU A 513 67.59 7.59 -3.06
CA GLU A 513 68.67 8.59 -2.99
C GLU A 513 68.26 9.65 -1.96
N MET A 514 69.06 9.82 -0.91
CA MET A 514 68.74 10.66 0.26
C MET A 514 68.55 12.16 -0.04
N ASP A 515 68.83 12.62 -1.26
CA ASP A 515 68.89 14.05 -1.62
C ASP A 515 67.64 14.61 -2.32
N LYS A 516 66.57 13.82 -2.48
CA LYS A 516 65.29 14.34 -3.02
C LYS A 516 64.21 14.25 -1.95
N GLN A 517 63.87 15.40 -1.34
CA GLN A 517 62.69 15.47 -0.49
C GLN A 517 61.45 15.04 -1.29
N PRO A 518 60.60 14.16 -0.74
CA PRO A 518 59.33 13.80 -1.35
C PRO A 518 58.49 15.05 -1.65
N LEU A 519 58.20 15.33 -2.93
CA LEU A 519 57.13 16.26 -3.30
C LEU A 519 55.79 15.56 -3.02
N VAL A 520 55.34 15.58 -1.77
CA VAL A 520 53.98 15.15 -1.44
C VAL A 520 53.01 16.30 -1.64
N SER A 521 51.91 16.03 -2.35
CA SER A 521 50.85 17.03 -2.54
C SER A 521 50.21 17.43 -1.20
N ARG A 522 49.51 18.57 -1.18
CA ARG A 522 48.70 19.02 -0.04
C ARG A 522 47.59 18.02 0.36
N HIS A 523 47.32 17.03 -0.48
CA HIS A 523 46.30 16.00 -0.31
C HIS A 523 46.92 14.59 -0.23
N HIS A 524 48.04 14.43 0.46
CA HIS A 524 48.77 13.17 0.57
C HIS A 524 47.88 11.99 1.07
N ALA A 525 47.70 10.98 0.22
CA ALA A 525 46.89 9.79 0.45
C ALA A 525 47.67 8.63 1.09
N GLY A 526 48.99 8.58 0.92
CA GLY A 526 49.86 7.57 1.54
C GLY A 526 50.99 7.09 0.62
N PHE A 527 51.35 5.82 0.71
CA PHE A 527 52.54 5.26 0.05
C PHE A 527 52.17 4.18 -0.98
N MET A 528 52.79 4.25 -2.16
CA MET A 528 52.73 3.20 -3.18
C MET A 528 54.07 2.46 -3.20
N ILE A 529 54.07 1.20 -2.77
CA ILE A 529 55.29 0.38 -2.65
C ILE A 529 55.28 -0.67 -3.76
N MET A 530 56.31 -0.66 -4.61
CA MET A 530 56.52 -1.72 -5.59
C MET A 530 57.03 -2.98 -4.87
N THR A 531 56.34 -4.11 -5.02
CA THR A 531 56.85 -5.40 -4.54
C THR A 531 57.79 -5.96 -5.63
N GLY A 532 59.01 -6.37 -5.27
CA GLY A 532 60.03 -6.74 -6.27
C GLY A 532 59.74 -8.05 -7.00
N GLY A 533 59.93 -8.08 -8.33
CA GLY A 533 59.73 -9.23 -9.23
C GLY A 533 59.18 -8.81 -10.61
N GLU A 534 59.27 -9.66 -11.63
CA GLU A 534 58.85 -9.35 -13.02
C GLU A 534 57.32 -9.24 -13.22
N GLU A 535 56.48 -9.73 -12.29
CA GLU A 535 55.01 -9.72 -12.40
C GLU A 535 54.27 -9.47 -11.06
N LEU A 536 54.57 -8.39 -10.33
CA LEU A 536 53.84 -8.09 -9.09
C LEU A 536 53.22 -6.69 -9.05
N GLN A 537 51.95 -6.67 -8.63
CA GLN A 537 51.12 -5.49 -8.40
C GLN A 537 51.69 -4.62 -7.24
N PRO A 538 51.56 -3.29 -7.30
CA PRO A 538 51.99 -2.39 -6.24
C PRO A 538 51.07 -2.49 -5.01
N ARG A 539 51.61 -2.21 -3.81
CA ARG A 539 50.82 -2.09 -2.59
C ARG A 539 50.59 -0.64 -2.20
N PHE A 540 49.35 -0.28 -1.91
CA PHE A 540 48.95 1.05 -1.48
C PHE A 540 48.71 1.06 0.03
N PHE A 541 49.56 1.75 0.78
CA PHE A 541 49.38 2.01 2.20
C PHE A 541 48.72 3.37 2.36
N ILE A 542 47.44 3.39 2.75
CA ILE A 542 46.57 4.57 2.73
C ILE A 542 46.42 5.15 4.13
N ASN A 543 46.55 6.47 4.24
CA ASN A 543 46.35 7.22 5.48
C ASN A 543 44.93 7.04 6.02
N ASP A 544 44.79 6.99 7.34
CA ASP A 544 43.51 6.74 8.01
C ASP A 544 42.40 7.70 7.56
N ALA A 545 42.66 9.00 7.63
CA ALA A 545 41.68 10.02 7.24
C ALA A 545 41.23 9.86 5.78
N VAL A 546 42.15 9.57 4.86
CA VAL A 546 41.84 9.42 3.43
C VAL A 546 41.05 8.15 3.17
N PHE A 547 41.43 7.03 3.79
CA PHE A 547 40.66 5.80 3.68
C PHE A 547 39.25 5.96 4.24
N GLU A 548 39.11 6.60 5.40
CA GLU A 548 37.82 6.71 6.10
C GLU A 548 36.90 7.79 5.49
N GLU A 549 37.43 8.91 5.00
CA GLU A 549 36.63 10.01 4.44
C GLU A 549 36.35 9.87 2.94
N GLU A 550 37.23 9.22 2.18
CA GLU A 550 37.13 9.16 0.72
C GLU A 550 36.76 7.77 0.19
N ILE A 551 37.32 6.70 0.76
CA ILE A 551 37.02 5.32 0.35
C ILE A 551 35.80 4.78 1.09
N CYS A 552 35.75 4.95 2.42
CA CYS A 552 34.63 4.48 3.24
C CYS A 552 33.40 5.40 3.20
N LYS A 553 33.45 6.53 2.48
CA LYS A 553 32.42 7.57 2.50
C LYS A 553 31.00 7.01 2.42
N GLY A 554 30.21 7.18 3.47
CA GLY A 554 28.82 6.69 3.56
C GLY A 554 28.64 5.26 4.07
N PHE A 555 29.73 4.55 4.43
CA PHE A 555 29.73 3.17 4.91
C PHE A 555 30.49 3.01 6.23
N ASP A 556 30.16 1.97 7.00
CA ASP A 556 30.94 1.59 8.19
C ASP A 556 32.33 1.06 7.81
N VAL A 557 33.37 1.56 8.47
CA VAL A 557 34.78 1.23 8.15
C VAL A 557 35.07 -0.26 8.28
N ARG A 558 34.48 -0.94 9.27
CA ARG A 558 34.71 -2.39 9.46
C ARG A 558 34.03 -3.18 8.37
N PHE A 559 32.84 -2.75 7.94
CA PHE A 559 32.15 -3.34 6.81
C PHE A 559 32.97 -3.21 5.53
N VAL A 560 33.46 -2.01 5.19
CA VAL A 560 34.35 -1.78 4.03
C VAL A 560 35.59 -2.66 4.07
N CYS A 561 36.27 -2.73 5.23
CA CYS A 561 37.44 -3.58 5.39
C CYS A 561 37.14 -5.06 5.21
N LYS A 562 35.95 -5.51 5.64
CA LYS A 562 35.50 -6.89 5.41
C LYS A 562 35.32 -7.16 3.92
N VAL A 563 34.57 -6.32 3.21
CA VAL A 563 34.31 -6.47 1.76
C VAL A 563 35.60 -6.55 0.95
N LEU A 564 36.49 -5.57 1.16
CA LEU A 564 37.75 -5.51 0.43
C LEU A 564 38.69 -6.66 0.80
N SER A 565 38.62 -7.18 2.04
CA SER A 565 39.41 -8.34 2.44
C SER A 565 38.84 -9.67 1.91
N ASP A 566 37.51 -9.80 1.81
CA ASP A 566 36.85 -11.03 1.37
C ASP A 566 37.09 -11.30 -0.13
N CYS A 567 37.28 -10.26 -0.94
CA CYS A 567 37.73 -10.36 -2.34
C CYS A 567 39.27 -10.30 -2.52
N GLY A 568 40.03 -10.33 -1.42
CA GLY A 568 41.50 -10.37 -1.44
C GLY A 568 42.20 -9.04 -1.74
N TRP A 569 41.47 -7.94 -1.97
CA TRP A 569 42.04 -6.64 -2.35
C TRP A 569 42.67 -5.89 -1.17
N LEU A 570 42.12 -5.98 0.04
CA LEU A 570 42.69 -5.42 1.27
C LEU A 570 43.45 -6.48 2.08
N LYS A 571 44.71 -6.18 2.43
CA LYS A 571 45.48 -7.00 3.37
C LYS A 571 45.17 -6.60 4.82
N ARG A 572 44.72 -7.56 5.61
CA ARG A 572 44.59 -7.47 7.07
C ARG A 572 45.50 -8.47 7.76
N GLU A 573 45.94 -8.16 8.98
CA GLU A 573 46.72 -9.12 9.79
C GLU A 573 45.82 -10.12 10.53
N SER A 574 44.60 -9.74 10.87
CA SER A 574 43.56 -10.60 11.44
C SER A 574 42.20 -9.91 11.42
N ASP A 575 41.13 -10.63 11.74
CA ASP A 575 39.77 -10.06 11.84
C ASP A 575 39.66 -8.89 12.83
N LYS A 576 40.51 -8.85 13.85
CA LYS A 576 40.56 -7.77 14.85
C LYS A 576 41.55 -6.66 14.48
N ARG A 577 42.41 -6.87 13.48
CA ARG A 577 43.46 -5.92 13.04
C ARG A 577 43.35 -5.65 11.56
N LEU A 578 42.53 -4.66 11.24
CA LEU A 578 42.18 -4.24 9.87
C LEU A 578 43.34 -3.56 9.12
N LYS A 579 44.37 -3.10 9.84
CA LYS A 579 45.52 -2.37 9.28
C LYS A 579 46.77 -3.26 9.21
N TYR A 580 47.53 -3.11 8.14
CA TYR A 580 48.75 -3.86 7.87
C TYR A 580 49.98 -3.07 8.31
N LYS A 581 50.98 -3.75 8.88
CA LYS A 581 52.23 -3.12 9.31
C LYS A 581 53.04 -2.64 8.11
N LEU A 582 53.49 -1.39 8.14
CA LEU A 582 54.41 -0.84 7.13
C LEU A 582 55.77 -1.56 7.23
N PRO A 583 56.42 -1.93 6.12
CA PRO A 583 57.70 -2.62 6.18
C PRO A 583 58.79 -1.79 6.88
N ASN A 584 59.57 -2.40 7.78
CA ASN A 584 60.59 -1.68 8.56
C ASN A 584 61.57 -0.88 7.69
N LYS A 585 61.99 -1.43 6.54
CA LYS A 585 62.88 -0.72 5.60
C LYS A 585 62.28 0.61 5.12
N ILE A 586 60.96 0.66 4.96
CA ILE A 586 60.24 1.88 4.55
C ILE A 586 60.09 2.84 5.73
N CYS A 587 59.81 2.32 6.93
CA CYS A 587 59.85 3.11 8.16
C CYS A 587 61.20 3.82 8.33
N ASP A 588 62.31 3.10 8.13
CA ASP A 588 63.66 3.64 8.21
C ASP A 588 63.90 4.73 7.15
N GLN A 589 63.51 4.46 5.90
CA GLN A 589 63.65 5.40 4.79
C GLN A 589 62.85 6.69 4.97
N LEU A 590 61.67 6.61 5.57
CA LEU A 590 60.77 7.75 5.76
C LEU A 590 60.88 8.39 7.15
N ASN A 591 61.74 7.86 8.02
CA ASN A 591 61.87 8.25 9.43
C ASN A 591 60.52 8.19 10.20
N ILE A 592 59.77 7.10 10.00
CA ILE A 592 58.48 6.84 10.63
C ILE A 592 58.63 5.68 11.62
N LYS A 593 57.84 5.65 12.71
CA LYS A 593 57.88 4.58 13.72
C LYS A 593 57.67 3.19 13.10
N HIS A 594 58.47 2.21 13.51
CA HIS A 594 58.31 0.80 13.10
C HIS A 594 56.97 0.17 13.50
N SER A 595 56.23 0.76 14.44
CA SER A 595 54.90 0.30 14.85
C SER A 595 53.77 0.80 13.94
N THR A 596 54.08 1.55 12.88
CA THR A 596 53.09 2.19 12.01
C THR A 596 52.32 1.16 11.19
N ARG A 597 51.00 1.34 11.14
CA ARG A 597 50.03 0.44 10.51
C ARG A 597 49.02 1.28 9.73
N MET A 598 48.72 0.85 8.51
CA MET A 598 47.85 1.58 7.58
C MET A 598 46.93 0.60 6.85
N TYR A 599 45.86 1.10 6.24
CA TYR A 599 45.05 0.28 5.33
C TYR A 599 45.88 -0.05 4.09
N CYS A 600 45.94 -1.32 3.69
CA CYS A 600 46.85 -1.79 2.64
C CYS A 600 46.07 -2.47 1.51
N LEU A 601 45.95 -1.81 0.36
CA LEU A 601 45.38 -2.41 -0.86
C LEU A 601 46.48 -3.06 -1.70
N ASP A 602 46.18 -4.22 -2.28
CA ASP A 602 47.08 -5.01 -3.13
C ASP A 602 46.67 -4.82 -4.60
N GLY A 603 47.38 -3.97 -5.33
CA GLY A 603 47.12 -3.67 -6.74
C GLY A 603 46.06 -2.61 -7.04
N PHE A 604 45.98 -2.27 -8.32
CA PHE A 604 45.02 -1.29 -8.86
C PHE A 604 43.63 -1.86 -9.11
N GLU A 605 43.52 -3.19 -9.17
CA GLU A 605 42.29 -3.91 -9.51
C GLU A 605 42.06 -5.02 -8.49
N ILE A 606 40.82 -5.51 -8.43
CA ILE A 606 40.47 -6.69 -7.64
C ILE A 606 41.30 -7.86 -8.17
N PRO A 607 41.99 -8.64 -7.31
CA PRO A 607 42.71 -9.81 -7.76
C PRO A 607 41.79 -10.76 -8.54
N ASN A 608 42.18 -11.15 -9.77
CA ASN A 608 41.48 -12.17 -10.52
C ASN A 608 41.59 -13.49 -9.75
N HIS A 609 40.52 -13.86 -9.04
CA HIS A 609 40.37 -15.22 -8.54
C HIS A 609 39.95 -16.10 -9.72
N GLU A 610 40.91 -16.69 -10.44
CA GLU A 610 40.64 -17.96 -11.11
C GLU A 610 40.48 -19.01 -10.00
N ASN A 611 39.22 -19.35 -9.69
CA ASN A 611 38.75 -20.65 -9.23
C ASN A 611 37.22 -20.74 -9.28
#